data_AF-A0A6A0A2Q2-F1
#
_entry.id   AF-A0A6A0A2Q2-F1
#
_cell.length_a   1.000
_cell.length_b   1.000
_cell.length_c   1.000
_cell.angle_alpha   90.00
_cell.angle_beta   90.00
_cell.angle_gamma   90.00
#
_symmetry.space_group_name_H-M   'P 1'
#
loop_
_entity.id
_entity.type
_entity.pdbx_description
1 polymer ?
#
loop_
_entity_poly.entity_id
_entity_poly.type
_entity_poly.pdbx_seq_one_letter_code
_entity_poly.pdbx_strand_id
1 'polypeptide(L)'
;MAGADQWTFDAFRLDQLSSGHALSTLAFFLLQSTGLMKQHSIRGVKVARFLRAIEAGYQSNAYHNAVHDLEHVGLTNDFLNNSDHDLAILYND
;
A
#
# COMPACT_ATOMS: atom_id res chain seq x y z
N MET A 1 8.29 -15.48 1.49
CA MET A 1 7.93 -14.51 0.43
C MET A 1 9.13 -14.35 -0.47
N ALA A 2 9.16 -15.04 -1.60
CA ALA A 2 10.20 -14.85 -2.61
C ALA A 2 9.78 -13.68 -3.51
N GLY A 3 10.70 -12.78 -3.85
CA GLY A 3 10.45 -11.65 -4.76
C GLY A 3 9.72 -10.44 -4.16
N ALA A 4 9.61 -10.33 -2.83
CA ALA A 4 9.04 -9.14 -2.17
C ALA A 4 9.85 -7.85 -2.42
N ASP A 5 11.09 -8.01 -2.87
CA ASP A 5 12.04 -6.97 -3.27
C ASP A 5 12.02 -6.68 -4.78
N GLN A 6 11.15 -7.34 -5.54
CA GLN A 6 11.08 -7.23 -7.00
C GLN A 6 9.82 -6.49 -7.43
N TRP A 7 9.92 -5.74 -8.54
CA TRP A 7 8.78 -5.02 -9.13
C TRP A 7 7.65 -5.97 -9.56
N THR A 8 7.97 -7.21 -9.90
CA THR A 8 7.02 -8.24 -10.32
C THR A 8 6.33 -8.94 -9.16
N PHE A 9 6.39 -8.36 -7.95
CA PHE A 9 5.73 -8.94 -6.78
C PHE A 9 4.21 -8.90 -6.92
N ASP A 10 3.58 -10.07 -6.87
CA ASP A 10 2.12 -10.20 -6.96
C ASP A 10 1.45 -9.95 -5.60
N ALA A 11 1.11 -8.68 -5.36
CA ALA A 11 0.41 -8.26 -4.14
C ALA A 11 -1.02 -8.83 -4.03
N PHE A 12 -1.71 -9.05 -5.15
CA PHE A 12 -3.06 -9.63 -5.15
C PHE A 12 -3.04 -11.09 -4.74
N ARG A 13 -2.03 -11.84 -5.20
CA ARG A 13 -1.83 -13.21 -4.76
C ARG A 13 -1.51 -13.28 -3.28
N LEU A 14 -0.71 -12.35 -2.76
CA LEU A 14 -0.48 -12.26 -1.33
C LEU A 14 -1.77 -11.95 -0.56
N ASP A 15 -2.63 -11.08 -1.07
CA ASP A 15 -3.90 -10.73 -0.45
C ASP A 15 -4.84 -11.93 -0.31
N GLN A 16 -4.96 -12.73 -1.37
CA GLN A 16 -5.72 -13.99 -1.35
C GLN A 16 -5.15 -14.98 -0.32
N LEU A 17 -3.83 -15.12 -0.26
CA LEU A 17 -3.17 -16.06 0.65
C LEU A 17 -3.21 -15.60 2.11
N SER A 18 -3.28 -14.29 2.34
CA SER A 18 -3.33 -13.68 3.67
C SER A 18 -4.76 -13.37 4.14
N SER A 19 -5.78 -13.71 3.33
CA SER A 19 -7.19 -13.43 3.62
C SER A 19 -7.50 -11.94 3.84
N GLY A 20 -6.96 -11.08 2.99
CA GLY A 20 -7.16 -9.62 3.09
C GLY A 20 -6.15 -8.91 4.00
N HIS A 21 -5.05 -9.58 4.36
CA HIS A 21 -4.01 -9.06 5.26
C HIS A 21 -2.66 -8.86 4.56
N ALA A 22 -2.66 -8.55 3.27
CA ALA A 22 -1.42 -8.46 2.49
C ALA A 22 -0.47 -7.40 3.05
N LEU A 23 -0.99 -6.25 3.46
CA LEU A 23 -0.19 -5.12 3.93
C LEU A 23 0.51 -5.46 5.23
N SER A 24 -0.22 -5.98 6.22
CA SER A 24 0.37 -6.34 7.50
C SER A 24 1.34 -7.51 7.38
N THR A 25 1.05 -8.47 6.49
CA THR A 25 1.90 -9.64 6.25
C THR A 25 3.21 -9.25 5.52
N LEU A 26 3.13 -8.44 4.46
CA LEU A 26 4.30 -7.97 3.71
C LEU A 26 5.17 -7.05 4.56
N ALA A 27 4.57 -6.06 5.23
CA ALA A 27 5.32 -5.11 6.06
C ALA A 27 6.04 -5.80 7.22
N PHE A 28 5.40 -6.80 7.84
CA PHE A 28 6.05 -7.61 8.88
C PHE A 28 7.24 -8.39 8.32
N PHE A 29 7.08 -9.01 7.15
CA PHE A 29 8.16 -9.73 6.48
C PHE A 29 9.35 -8.81 6.14
N LEU A 30 9.10 -7.61 5.61
CA LEU A 30 10.16 -6.63 5.28
C LEU A 30 10.89 -6.12 6.53
N LEU A 31 10.16 -5.83 7.61
CA LEU A 31 10.78 -5.42 8.89
C LEU A 31 11.60 -6.55 9.52
N GLN A 32 11.24 -7.81 9.23
CA GLN A 32 12.01 -8.97 9.67
C GLN A 32 13.24 -9.21 8.80
N SER A 33 13.10 -9.12 7.48
CA SER A 33 14.18 -9.41 6.52
C SER A 33 15.29 -8.36 6.56
N THR A 34 14.95 -7.10 6.81
CA THR A 34 15.92 -6.00 7.01
C THR A 34 16.65 -6.05 8.34
N GLY A 35 16.22 -6.90 9.29
CA GLY A 35 16.82 -6.99 10.61
C GLY A 35 16.50 -5.81 11.54
N LEU A 36 15.70 -4.82 11.11
CA LEU A 36 15.33 -3.63 11.86
C LEU A 36 14.72 -3.97 13.23
N MET A 37 13.87 -4.99 13.29
CA MET A 37 13.28 -5.43 14.56
C MET A 37 14.33 -5.92 15.57
N LYS A 38 15.36 -6.62 15.09
CA LYS A 38 16.45 -7.13 15.93
C LYS A 38 17.37 -5.98 16.36
N GLN A 39 17.71 -5.09 15.44
CA GLN A 39 18.56 -3.93 15.70
C GLN A 39 17.99 -3.02 16.78
N HIS A 40 16.68 -2.77 16.74
CA HIS A 40 16.01 -1.86 17.68
C HIS A 40 15.29 -2.56 18.83
N SER A 41 15.54 -3.87 19.04
CA SER A 41 14.91 -4.68 20.09
C SER A 41 13.37 -4.56 20.10
N ILE A 42 12.77 -4.45 18.92
CA ILE A 42 11.33 -4.28 18.77
C ILE A 42 10.68 -5.66 18.85
N ARG A 43 9.74 -5.83 19.79
CA ARG A 43 8.99 -7.09 19.93
C ARG A 43 8.08 -7.28 18.72
N GLY A 44 8.25 -8.39 17.99
CA GLY A 44 7.45 -8.70 16.80
C GLY A 44 5.94 -8.65 17.04
N VAL A 45 5.48 -9.07 18.23
CA VAL A 45 4.05 -8.99 18.61
C VAL A 45 3.52 -7.55 18.63
N LYS A 46 4.33 -6.56 19.03
CA LYS A 46 3.93 -5.15 19.00
C LYS A 46 3.84 -4.64 17.57
N VAL A 47 4.80 -5.03 16.71
CA VAL A 47 4.82 -4.67 15.29
C VAL A 47 3.62 -5.26 14.57
N ALA A 48 3.35 -6.56 14.76
CA ALA A 48 2.20 -7.22 14.14
C ALA A 48 0.88 -6.55 14.55
N ARG A 49 0.70 -6.23 15.84
CA ARG A 49 -0.49 -5.51 16.31
C ARG A 49 -0.60 -4.10 15.73
N PHE A 50 0.51 -3.38 15.64
CA PHE A 50 0.56 -2.05 15.05
C PHE A 50 0.20 -2.08 13.56
N LEU A 51 0.81 -2.99 12.79
CA LEU A 51 0.54 -3.15 11.36
C LEU A 51 -0.91 -3.57 11.09
N ARG A 52 -1.49 -4.46 11.89
CA ARG A 52 -2.93 -4.78 11.76
C ARG A 52 -3.84 -3.60 12.12
N ALA A 53 -3.44 -2.75 13.07
CA ALA A 53 -4.21 -1.57 13.41
C ALA A 53 -4.18 -0.53 12.28
N ILE A 54 -3.02 -0.39 11.61
CA ILE A 54 -2.91 0.41 10.38
C ILE A 54 -3.80 -0.18 9.29
N GLU A 55 -3.67 -1.47 9.01
CA GLU A 55 -4.44 -2.16 7.97
C GLU A 55 -5.95 -2.08 8.21
N ALA A 56 -6.40 -2.19 9.46
CA ALA A 56 -7.81 -2.00 9.82
C ALA A 56 -8.30 -0.55 9.66
N GLY A 57 -7.39 0.42 9.62
CA GLY A 57 -7.69 1.82 9.34
C GLY A 57 -7.83 2.14 7.85
N TYR A 58 -7.39 1.24 6.96
CA TYR A 58 -7.66 1.37 5.53
C TYR A 58 -9.12 0.99 5.26
N GLN A 59 -9.90 1.93 4.76
CA GLN A 59 -11.27 1.67 4.31
C GLN A 59 -11.26 0.82 3.03
N SER A 60 -12.33 0.05 2.81
CA SER A 60 -12.60 -0.71 1.58
C SER A 60 -12.87 0.26 0.41
N ASN A 61 -11.84 0.95 -0.05
CA ASN A 61 -11.89 1.80 -1.21
C ASN A 61 -11.17 1.06 -2.34
N ALA A 62 -11.92 0.71 -3.39
CA ALA A 62 -11.40 0.05 -4.59
C ALA A 62 -10.31 0.87 -5.34
N TYR A 63 -10.09 2.11 -4.89
CA TYR A 63 -9.16 3.10 -5.42
C TYR A 63 -8.08 3.53 -4.40
N HIS A 64 -8.18 3.14 -3.12
CA HIS A 64 -7.13 3.37 -2.10
C HIS A 64 -6.55 2.02 -1.62
N ASN A 65 -6.48 1.09 -2.56
CA ASN A 65 -5.61 -0.07 -2.55
C ASN A 65 -4.24 0.37 -3.11
N ALA A 66 -3.15 -0.30 -2.71
CA ALA A 66 -1.76 0.03 -3.07
C ALA A 66 -1.44 0.05 -4.58
N VAL A 67 -2.44 -0.17 -5.43
CA VAL A 67 -2.37 -0.26 -6.89
C VAL A 67 -2.60 1.11 -7.54
N HIS A 68 -3.33 2.00 -6.88
CA HIS A 68 -3.75 3.26 -7.47
C HIS A 68 -2.67 4.37 -7.41
N ASP A 69 -1.86 4.43 -6.36
CA ASP A 69 -0.75 5.38 -6.22
C ASP A 69 0.40 5.14 -7.23
N LEU A 70 0.35 4.03 -7.98
CA LEU A 70 1.30 3.72 -9.04
C LEU A 70 1.03 4.51 -10.34
N GLU A 71 -0.21 4.96 -10.56
CA GLU A 71 -0.62 5.65 -11.79
C GLU A 71 -0.94 7.14 -11.59
N HIS A 72 -0.96 7.65 -10.36
CA HIS A 72 -1.12 9.08 -10.13
C HIS A 72 0.17 9.84 -10.35
N VAL A 73 0.23 10.57 -11.46
CA VAL A 73 1.30 11.51 -11.83
C VAL A 73 1.38 12.76 -10.93
N GLY A 74 0.67 12.78 -9.78
CA GLY A 74 0.77 13.87 -8.81
C GLY A 74 0.32 15.23 -9.33
N LEU A 75 -0.74 15.29 -10.15
CA LEU A 75 -1.34 16.55 -10.59
C LEU A 75 -2.71 16.70 -9.94
N THR A 76 -2.90 17.80 -9.21
CA THR A 76 -4.19 18.13 -8.58
C THR A 76 -5.24 18.47 -9.63
N ASN A 77 -6.53 18.29 -9.31
CA ASN A 77 -7.65 18.66 -10.19
C ASN A 77 -7.53 20.14 -10.65
N ASP A 78 -7.09 21.03 -9.76
CA ASP A 78 -6.80 22.43 -10.07
C ASP A 78 -5.76 22.62 -11.20
N PHE A 79 -4.76 21.75 -11.29
CA PHE A 79 -3.77 21.81 -12.37
C PHE A 79 -4.37 21.36 -13.71
N LEU A 80 -5.21 20.32 -13.69
CA LEU A 80 -5.87 19.80 -14.90
C LEU A 80 -6.91 20.78 -15.45
N ASN A 81 -7.67 21.44 -14.57
CA ASN A 81 -8.65 22.46 -14.94
C ASN A 81 -7.96 23.72 -15.51
N ASN A 82 -6.83 24.14 -14.94
CA ASN A 82 -6.06 25.28 -15.46
C ASN A 82 -5.26 24.97 -16.75
N SER A 83 -5.07 23.68 -17.09
CA SER A 83 -4.33 23.25 -18.28
C SER A 83 -5.24 22.94 -19.48
N ASP A 84 -6.54 23.19 -19.35
CA ASP A 84 -7.58 22.91 -20.36
C ASP A 84 -7.51 21.45 -20.87
N HIS A 85 -7.16 20.54 -19.97
CA HIS A 85 -6.93 19.14 -20.31
C HIS A 85 -8.28 18.40 -20.37
N ASP A 86 -8.48 17.58 -21.40
CA ASP A 86 -9.75 16.87 -21.68
C ASP A 86 -10.30 16.02 -20.50
N LEU A 87 -9.47 15.72 -19.50
CA LEU A 87 -9.83 14.96 -18.30
C LEU A 87 -10.48 15.82 -17.20
N ALA A 88 -10.39 17.15 -17.29
CA ALA A 88 -11.02 18.08 -16.35
C ALA A 88 -12.56 17.99 -16.41
N ILE A 89 -13.11 17.64 -17.58
CA ILE A 89 -14.56 17.48 -17.77
C ILE A 89 -15.08 16.18 -17.15
N LEU A 90 -14.26 15.11 -17.08
CA LEU A 90 -14.69 13.80 -16.58
C LEU A 90 -14.81 13.75 -15.04
N TYR A 91 -14.12 14.63 -14.32
CA TYR A 91 -14.04 14.65 -12.85
C TYR A 91 -14.92 15.73 -12.19
N ASN A 92 -15.79 16.39 -12.94
CA ASN A 92 -16.65 17.47 -12.45
C ASN A 92 -18.15 17.08 -12.34
N ASP A 93 -18.47 15.79 -12.25
CA ASP A 93 -19.79 15.28 -11.86
C ASP A 93 -19.76 14.64 -10.46
#